data_AF-A0A915DW92-F1
#
_entry.id   AF-A0A915DW92-F1
#
_cell.length_a   1.000
_cell.length_b   1.000
_cell.length_c   1.000
_cell.angle_alpha   90.00
_cell.angle_beta   90.00
_cell.angle_gamma   90.00
#
_symmetry.space_group_name_H-M   'P 1'
#
loop_
_entity.id
_entity.type
_entity.pdbx_description
1 polymer ?
#
loop_
_entity_poly.entity_id
_entity_poly.type
_entity_poly.pdbx_seq_one_letter_code
_entity_poly.pdbx_strand_id
1 'polypeptide(L)'
;MFPPLMIHRLFWIFTCCVWMACAQLPPGNLEKSPGAAGRTPKNSEPVVIVGGGLAGLSAAIEAIKAGARVILVDKEKDLGGNSAKASSGINGCNTKAQRALGISDSVDKFYSDTMSAGDRENDQTLVDILTHESADAVKFLREHGVDLSDLCGGHSVPRTYWLPSSKEGKALPVGVAIIRALKNHLTELQEEEPDSNLNDYVTGVRFKNNQGRVEEITGKAVILTTGSDHDNETSLLSEFASEKMGLPTTNGAFATGDGVKMARAMGAAVVGMEHVQVHPTAFIDPKTRLVKQSSWQRSTSKQGSYIGKFY
;
A
#
# COMPACT_ATOMS: atom_id res chain seq x y z
N MET A 1 19.27 -13.93 -18.87
CA MET A 1 19.03 -14.58 -17.57
C MET A 1 19.29 -13.53 -16.51
N PHE A 2 18.24 -12.96 -15.90
CA PHE A 2 18.40 -11.94 -14.86
C PHE A 2 18.69 -12.62 -13.50
N PRO A 3 19.52 -12.03 -12.63
CA PRO A 3 19.82 -12.60 -11.33
C PRO A 3 18.60 -12.52 -10.38
N PRO A 4 18.43 -13.48 -9.45
CA PRO A 4 17.24 -13.55 -8.58
C PRO A 4 17.06 -12.36 -7.62
N LEU A 5 18.07 -11.50 -7.48
CA LEU A 5 18.04 -10.27 -6.68
C LEU A 5 16.99 -9.22 -7.15
N MET A 6 16.50 -9.29 -8.39
CA MET A 6 15.56 -8.28 -8.92
C MET A 6 14.15 -8.33 -8.31
N ILE A 7 13.78 -9.40 -7.60
CA ILE A 7 12.39 -9.60 -7.14
C ILE A 7 12.18 -9.15 -5.68
N HIS A 8 13.22 -9.12 -4.84
CA HIS A 8 13.05 -8.76 -3.42
C HIS A 8 12.80 -7.26 -3.20
N ARG A 9 13.53 -6.39 -3.91
CA ARG A 9 13.50 -4.92 -3.73
C ARG A 9 12.22 -4.20 -4.19
N LEU A 10 11.17 -4.94 -4.52
CA LEU A 10 9.91 -4.44 -5.09
C LEU A 10 8.73 -4.42 -4.10
N PHE A 11 8.99 -4.72 -2.83
CA PHE A 11 7.98 -4.79 -1.77
C PHE A 11 7.99 -3.54 -0.85
N TRP A 12 6.90 -3.37 -0.08
CA TRP A 12 6.63 -2.30 0.91
C TRP A 12 6.13 -0.96 0.30
N ILE A 13 5.21 -0.21 0.93
CA ILE A 13 5.23 0.37 2.29
C ILE A 13 3.79 0.47 2.88
N PHE A 14 3.69 0.61 4.23
CA PHE A 14 2.50 0.82 5.10
C PHE A 14 1.67 -0.42 5.52
N THR A 15 1.88 -0.80 6.78
CA THR A 15 1.14 -1.80 7.59
C THR A 15 -0.31 -1.42 7.96
N CYS A 16 -0.97 -0.54 7.21
CA CYS A 16 -2.36 -0.10 7.47
C CYS A 16 -3.30 -0.16 6.25
N CYS A 17 -2.81 -0.40 5.02
CA CYS A 17 -3.64 -0.30 3.79
C CYS A 17 -3.26 -1.27 2.66
N VAL A 18 -2.29 -2.17 2.84
CA VAL A 18 -1.76 -3.00 1.75
C VAL A 18 -2.18 -4.45 1.91
N TRP A 19 -3.12 -4.90 1.06
CA TRP A 19 -3.16 -6.31 0.66
C TRP A 19 -1.96 -6.60 -0.23
N MET A 20 -1.20 -7.65 0.08
CA MET A 20 -0.24 -8.27 -0.83
C MET A 20 -0.78 -9.63 -1.27
N ALA A 21 -1.35 -9.70 -2.47
CA ALA A 21 -1.66 -10.98 -3.11
C ALA A 21 -0.36 -11.58 -3.69
N CYS A 22 0.38 -12.34 -2.88
CA CYS A 22 1.54 -13.08 -3.36
C CYS A 22 1.09 -14.32 -4.15
N ALA A 23 0.81 -14.12 -5.44
CA ALA A 23 0.21 -15.14 -6.30
C ALA A 23 1.21 -16.23 -6.74
N GLN A 24 1.56 -17.15 -5.84
CA GLN A 24 2.12 -18.45 -6.24
C GLN A 24 1.00 -19.33 -6.79
N LEU A 25 0.95 -19.45 -8.12
CA LEU A 25 -0.01 -20.32 -8.81
C LEU A 25 0.26 -21.80 -8.46
N PRO A 26 -0.73 -22.56 -7.96
CA PRO A 26 -0.55 -23.98 -7.70
C PRO A 26 -0.37 -24.76 -9.01
N PRO A 27 0.39 -25.87 -9.02
CA PRO A 27 0.59 -26.72 -10.19
C PRO A 27 -0.66 -27.57 -10.50
N GLY A 28 -1.74 -26.91 -10.93
CA GLY A 28 -2.98 -27.54 -11.41
C GLY A 28 -3.21 -27.26 -12.90
N ASN A 29 -3.94 -28.15 -13.57
CA ASN A 29 -4.26 -28.01 -15.00
C ASN A 29 -5.25 -26.86 -15.22
N LEU A 30 -4.72 -25.66 -15.48
CA LEU A 30 -5.48 -24.57 -16.09
C LEU A 30 -5.88 -24.98 -17.52
N GLU A 31 -7.18 -25.09 -17.79
CA GLU A 31 -7.68 -25.06 -19.17
C GLU A 31 -7.33 -23.70 -19.78
N LYS A 32 -6.37 -23.70 -20.69
CA LYS A 32 -5.90 -22.48 -21.35
C LYS A 32 -7.05 -21.89 -22.16
N SER A 33 -7.28 -20.58 -22.00
CA SER A 33 -8.10 -19.83 -22.95
C SER A 33 -7.61 -20.10 -24.39
N PRO A 34 -8.48 -20.56 -25.31
CA PRO A 34 -8.07 -21.07 -26.62
C PRO A 34 -7.64 -19.92 -27.54
N GLY A 35 -6.36 -19.54 -27.45
CA GLY A 35 -5.74 -18.54 -28.32
C GLY A 35 -4.28 -18.19 -27.99
N ALA A 36 -3.88 -18.24 -26.70
CA ALA A 36 -2.55 -17.78 -26.28
C ALA A 36 -1.45 -18.85 -26.44
N ALA A 37 -0.77 -18.86 -27.59
CA ALA A 37 0.52 -19.53 -27.74
C ALA A 37 1.61 -18.77 -26.96
N GLY A 38 2.40 -19.49 -26.15
CA GLY A 38 3.36 -18.87 -25.22
C GLY A 38 4.56 -18.22 -25.91
N ARG A 39 4.51 -16.90 -26.14
CA ARG A 39 5.64 -16.08 -26.59
C ARG A 39 6.46 -15.59 -25.40
N THR A 40 7.79 -15.60 -25.50
CA THR A 40 8.67 -14.88 -24.57
C THR A 40 8.59 -13.37 -24.83
N PRO A 41 8.29 -12.52 -23.82
CA PRO A 41 8.27 -11.07 -24.02
C PRO A 41 9.64 -10.52 -24.43
N LYS A 42 9.65 -9.52 -25.31
CA LYS A 42 10.86 -8.77 -25.68
C LYS A 42 11.30 -7.89 -24.51
N ASN A 43 12.60 -7.59 -24.43
CA ASN A 43 13.10 -6.62 -23.46
C ASN A 43 12.62 -5.18 -23.70
N SER A 44 12.07 -4.88 -24.88
CA SER A 44 11.46 -3.60 -25.25
C SER A 44 9.99 -3.46 -24.86
N GLU A 45 9.37 -4.47 -24.23
CA GLU A 45 8.00 -4.41 -23.73
C GLU A 45 8.00 -3.89 -22.28
N PRO A 46 7.12 -2.94 -21.91
CA PRO A 46 7.18 -2.26 -20.62
C PRO A 46 6.72 -3.16 -19.46
N VAL A 47 6.97 -2.74 -18.23
CA VAL A 47 6.27 -3.23 -17.04
C VAL A 47 5.07 -2.33 -16.78
N VAL A 48 3.87 -2.92 -16.68
CA VAL A 48 2.65 -2.16 -16.37
C VAL A 48 2.39 -2.24 -14.87
N ILE A 49 2.12 -1.09 -14.23
CA ILE A 49 1.92 -0.98 -12.78
C ILE A 49 0.55 -0.34 -12.52
N VAL A 50 -0.26 -0.97 -11.66
CA VAL A 50 -1.69 -0.64 -11.51
C VAL A 50 -1.99 -0.10 -10.11
N GLY A 51 -2.19 1.21 -10.01
CA GLY A 51 -2.44 1.96 -8.78
C GLY A 51 -1.23 2.77 -8.36
N GLY A 52 -1.28 4.09 -8.54
CA GLY A 52 -0.25 5.08 -8.19
C GLY A 52 -0.20 5.42 -6.69
N GLY A 53 -0.51 4.45 -5.83
CA GLY A 53 -0.19 4.52 -4.40
C GLY A 53 1.33 4.41 -4.18
N LEU A 54 1.74 4.42 -2.91
CA LEU A 54 3.18 4.42 -2.56
C LEU A 54 3.92 3.18 -3.08
N ALA A 55 3.30 1.99 -3.03
CA ALA A 55 3.87 0.79 -3.62
C ALA A 55 4.07 0.92 -5.15
N GLY A 56 3.09 1.48 -5.87
CA GLY A 56 3.17 1.65 -7.33
C GLY A 56 4.21 2.68 -7.77
N LEU A 57 4.34 3.80 -7.06
CA LEU A 57 5.38 4.80 -7.31
C LEU A 57 6.78 4.26 -7.02
N SER A 58 6.95 3.52 -5.91
CA SER A 58 8.23 2.89 -5.56
C SER A 58 8.63 1.82 -6.58
N ALA A 59 7.66 0.98 -6.99
CA ALA A 59 7.86 -0.02 -8.03
C ALA A 59 8.18 0.58 -9.40
N ALA A 60 7.58 1.72 -9.76
CA ALA A 60 7.90 2.44 -11.00
C ALA A 60 9.34 2.96 -10.98
N ILE A 61 9.75 3.61 -9.91
CA ILE A 61 11.10 4.18 -9.76
C ILE A 61 12.18 3.09 -9.79
N GLU A 62 12.02 2.00 -9.05
CA GLU A 62 13.01 0.91 -9.05
C GLU A 62 13.03 0.13 -10.37
N ALA A 63 11.89 -0.04 -11.06
CA ALA A 63 11.85 -0.64 -12.39
C ALA A 63 12.55 0.23 -13.45
N ILE A 64 12.36 1.56 -13.41
CA ILE A 64 13.06 2.51 -14.30
C ILE A 64 14.58 2.47 -14.03
N LYS A 65 15.01 2.52 -12.76
CA LYS A 65 16.43 2.38 -12.38
C LYS A 65 17.04 1.03 -12.77
N ALA A 66 16.22 -0.02 -12.88
CA ALA A 66 16.63 -1.32 -13.41
C ALA A 66 16.67 -1.39 -14.96
N GLY A 67 16.45 -0.26 -15.66
CA GLY A 67 16.45 -0.18 -17.12
C GLY A 67 15.20 -0.76 -17.78
N ALA A 68 14.09 -0.89 -17.05
CA ALA A 68 12.82 -1.31 -17.62
C ALA A 68 11.95 -0.08 -17.92
N ARG A 69 11.39 -0.01 -19.13
CA ARG A 69 10.32 0.95 -19.43
C ARG A 69 9.09 0.63 -18.57
N VAL A 70 8.45 1.64 -18.01
CA VAL A 70 7.28 1.49 -17.13
C VAL A 70 6.07 2.24 -17.71
N ILE A 71 4.88 1.64 -17.57
CA ILE A 71 3.60 2.35 -17.73
C ILE A 71 2.83 2.23 -16.41
N LEU A 72 2.68 3.36 -15.71
CA LEU A 72 1.86 3.45 -14.49
C LEU A 72 0.44 3.86 -14.86
N VAL A 73 -0.55 3.10 -14.41
CA VAL A 73 -1.98 3.38 -14.59
C VAL A 73 -2.63 3.54 -13.22
N ASP A 74 -3.41 4.60 -13.03
CA ASP A 74 -4.32 4.78 -11.90
C ASP A 74 -5.73 5.07 -12.44
N LYS A 75 -6.76 4.76 -11.65
CA LYS A 75 -8.15 5.12 -11.96
C LYS A 75 -8.54 6.49 -11.38
N GLU A 76 -7.84 6.94 -10.34
CA GLU A 76 -7.99 8.29 -9.81
C GLU A 76 -7.18 9.28 -10.65
N LYS A 77 -7.68 10.53 -10.77
CA LYS A 77 -6.98 11.61 -11.46
C LYS A 77 -5.62 11.94 -10.81
N ASP A 78 -5.53 11.81 -9.50
CA ASP A 78 -4.38 12.23 -8.70
C ASP A 78 -3.73 11.03 -8.00
N LEU A 79 -2.55 10.63 -8.49
CA LEU A 79 -1.75 9.54 -7.90
C LEU A 79 -1.52 9.78 -6.41
N GLY A 80 -1.70 8.75 -5.59
CA GLY A 80 -1.40 8.73 -4.15
C GLY A 80 -2.28 7.81 -3.31
N GLY A 81 -3.52 7.58 -3.74
CA GLY A 81 -4.48 6.68 -3.08
C GLY A 81 -4.63 6.94 -1.57
N ASN A 82 -4.75 5.86 -0.79
CA ASN A 82 -4.76 5.97 0.68
C ASN A 82 -3.37 6.31 1.26
N SER A 83 -2.27 6.02 0.55
CA SER A 83 -0.92 6.36 1.02
C SER A 83 -0.72 7.87 1.19
N ALA A 84 -1.29 8.68 0.29
CA ALA A 84 -1.28 10.14 0.42
C ALA A 84 -2.03 10.65 1.68
N LYS A 85 -2.93 9.85 2.26
CA LYS A 85 -3.68 10.18 3.47
C LYS A 85 -2.95 9.79 4.76
N ALA A 86 -1.82 9.07 4.69
CA ALA A 86 -1.11 8.61 5.87
C ALA A 86 -0.62 9.80 6.72
N SER A 87 -1.20 9.94 7.91
CA SER A 87 -0.76 10.88 8.93
C SER A 87 0.49 10.37 9.65
N SER A 88 0.46 9.10 10.06
CA SER A 88 1.52 8.42 10.80
C SER A 88 2.71 8.00 9.94
N GLY A 89 3.88 7.92 10.59
CA GLY A 89 5.17 7.60 9.98
C GLY A 89 5.35 6.18 9.43
N ILE A 90 6.51 5.95 8.80
CA ILE A 90 6.96 4.64 8.29
C ILE A 90 7.84 3.94 9.34
N ASN A 91 7.68 2.64 9.55
CA ASN A 91 8.53 1.88 10.47
C ASN A 91 9.87 1.46 9.84
N GLY A 92 10.97 1.59 10.59
CA GLY A 92 12.28 1.05 10.23
C GLY A 92 13.20 0.79 11.42
N CYS A 93 13.71 -0.43 11.53
CA CYS A 93 14.56 -0.84 12.64
C CYS A 93 16.07 -0.70 12.33
N ASN A 94 16.90 -0.77 13.37
CA ASN A 94 18.36 -0.83 13.28
C ASN A 94 19.02 0.25 12.38
N THR A 95 18.43 1.46 12.31
CA THR A 95 18.93 2.50 11.39
C THR A 95 20.10 3.31 11.98
N LYS A 96 20.81 4.05 11.12
CA LYS A 96 21.81 5.03 11.57
C LYS A 96 21.20 6.15 12.44
N ALA A 97 19.94 6.51 12.20
CA ALA A 97 19.24 7.57 12.94
C ALA A 97 18.88 7.13 14.37
N GLN A 98 18.33 5.92 14.54
CA GLN A 98 18.10 5.33 15.86
C GLN A 98 19.39 5.28 16.69
N ARG A 99 20.49 4.78 16.11
CA ARG A 99 21.80 4.74 16.80
C ARG A 99 22.32 6.13 17.20
N ALA A 100 22.15 7.15 16.36
CA ALA A 100 22.54 8.52 16.68
C ALA A 100 21.73 9.13 17.85
N LEU A 101 20.52 8.63 18.08
CA LEU A 101 19.64 9.01 19.20
C LEU A 101 19.75 8.06 20.41
N GLY A 102 20.71 7.13 20.41
CA GLY A 102 20.90 6.14 21.49
C GLY A 102 19.84 5.03 21.53
N ILE A 103 18.97 4.92 20.53
CA ILE A 103 17.88 3.94 20.47
C ILE A 103 18.45 2.58 20.02
N SER A 104 18.35 1.58 20.90
CA SER A 104 18.76 0.20 20.63
C SER A 104 17.58 -0.63 20.09
N ASP A 105 17.36 -0.58 18.78
CA ASP A 105 16.40 -1.43 18.06
C ASP A 105 17.13 -2.54 17.26
N SER A 106 16.44 -3.64 16.97
CA SER A 106 16.97 -4.73 16.14
C SER A 106 15.89 -5.34 15.25
N VAL A 107 16.30 -6.12 14.24
CA VAL A 107 15.37 -6.86 13.38
C VAL A 107 14.53 -7.82 14.24
N ASP A 108 15.14 -8.55 15.18
CA ASP A 108 14.43 -9.49 16.07
C ASP A 108 13.34 -8.80 16.91
N LYS A 109 13.60 -7.56 17.38
CA LYS A 109 12.60 -6.78 18.12
C LYS A 109 11.43 -6.37 17.23
N PHE A 110 11.71 -5.92 16.01
CA PHE A 110 10.64 -5.53 15.08
C PHE A 110 9.87 -6.76 14.57
N TYR A 111 10.56 -7.88 14.32
CA TYR A 111 9.96 -9.18 13.99
C TYR A 111 9.07 -9.69 15.11
N SER A 112 9.54 -9.68 16.36
CA SER A 112 8.73 -10.07 17.52
C SER A 112 7.52 -9.15 17.69
N ASP A 113 7.70 -7.84 17.60
CA ASP A 113 6.60 -6.87 17.70
C ASP A 113 5.55 -7.09 16.60
N THR A 114 5.97 -7.36 15.35
CA THR A 114 5.05 -7.61 14.22
C THR A 114 4.35 -8.96 14.34
N MET A 115 5.09 -10.04 14.66
CA MET A 115 4.50 -11.36 14.86
C MET A 115 3.48 -11.34 16.00
N SER A 116 3.74 -10.60 17.08
CA SER A 116 2.78 -10.40 18.18
C SER A 116 1.59 -9.51 17.81
N ALA A 117 1.77 -8.51 16.94
CA ALA A 117 0.69 -7.59 16.55
C ALA A 117 -0.32 -8.17 15.53
N GLY A 118 0.03 -9.28 14.87
CA GLY A 118 -0.87 -10.06 14.02
C GLY A 118 -1.10 -11.48 14.55
N ASP A 119 -1.23 -11.62 15.87
CA ASP A 119 -1.56 -12.86 16.61
C ASP A 119 -0.78 -14.14 16.22
N ARG A 120 0.41 -13.94 15.64
CA ARG A 120 1.31 -14.94 15.04
C ARG A 120 0.75 -15.67 13.82
N GLU A 121 -0.34 -15.19 13.22
CA GLU A 121 -0.95 -15.71 12.00
C GLU A 121 -0.27 -15.21 10.71
N ASN A 122 0.59 -14.19 10.81
CA ASN A 122 1.38 -13.64 9.71
C ASN A 122 2.27 -14.70 9.00
N ASP A 123 2.45 -14.56 7.68
CA ASP A 123 3.51 -15.28 6.96
C ASP A 123 4.90 -14.83 7.46
N GLN A 124 5.64 -15.75 8.07
CA GLN A 124 6.94 -15.50 8.68
C GLN A 124 7.99 -15.03 7.67
N THR A 125 7.90 -15.45 6.40
CA THR A 125 8.78 -15.01 5.31
C THR A 125 8.54 -13.55 4.97
N LEU A 126 7.27 -13.14 4.90
CA LEU A 126 6.91 -11.75 4.60
C LEU A 126 7.25 -10.81 5.76
N VAL A 127 7.15 -11.27 7.01
CA VAL A 127 7.58 -10.50 8.19
C VAL A 127 9.11 -10.44 8.29
N ASP A 128 9.83 -11.49 7.90
CA ASP A 128 11.30 -11.49 7.82
C ASP A 128 11.81 -10.45 6.80
N ILE A 129 11.25 -10.45 5.59
CA ILE A 129 11.55 -9.47 4.53
C ILE A 129 11.18 -8.04 4.99
N LEU A 130 9.97 -7.84 5.56
CA LEU A 130 9.53 -6.55 6.10
C LEU A 130 10.57 -5.95 7.05
N THR A 131 11.03 -6.76 8.00
CA THR A 131 11.81 -6.26 9.13
C THR A 131 13.28 -6.05 8.75
N HIS A 132 13.87 -6.96 7.97
CA HIS A 132 15.22 -6.81 7.40
C HIS A 132 15.32 -5.63 6.42
N GLU A 133 14.40 -5.48 5.47
CA GLU A 133 14.48 -4.42 4.44
C GLU A 133 14.02 -3.04 4.95
N SER A 134 13.37 -2.96 6.12
CA SER A 134 12.80 -1.72 6.67
C SER A 134 13.80 -0.55 6.80
N ALA A 135 15.07 -0.84 7.06
CA ALA A 135 16.12 0.19 7.13
C ALA A 135 16.42 0.81 5.76
N ASP A 136 16.41 -0.01 4.70
CA ASP A 136 16.63 0.43 3.33
C ASP A 136 15.39 1.10 2.73
N ALA A 137 14.17 0.71 3.15
CA ALA A 137 12.95 1.44 2.79
C ALA A 137 12.92 2.89 3.33
N VAL A 138 13.37 3.10 4.58
CA VAL A 138 13.53 4.45 5.17
C VAL A 138 14.64 5.22 4.47
N LYS A 139 15.75 4.56 4.10
CA LYS A 139 16.84 5.14 3.31
C LYS A 139 16.35 5.59 1.93
N PHE A 140 15.63 4.74 1.21
CA PHE A 140 15.05 5.02 -0.12
C PHE A 140 14.21 6.30 -0.09
N LEU A 141 13.29 6.44 0.88
CA LEU A 141 12.45 7.64 0.96
C LEU A 141 13.27 8.92 1.24
N ARG A 142 14.33 8.82 2.05
CA ARG A 142 15.24 9.94 2.32
C ARG A 142 16.10 10.33 1.12
N GLU A 143 16.52 9.36 0.30
CA GLU A 143 17.26 9.60 -0.93
C GLU A 143 16.42 10.29 -2.02
N HIS A 144 15.08 10.13 -1.97
CA HIS A 144 14.13 10.92 -2.78
C HIS A 144 13.66 12.21 -2.08
N GLY A 145 14.34 12.67 -1.04
CA GLY A 145 14.10 13.98 -0.42
C GLY A 145 13.00 14.04 0.65
N VAL A 146 12.49 12.90 1.15
CA VAL A 146 11.57 12.90 2.30
C VAL A 146 12.37 13.06 3.60
N ASP A 147 12.13 14.14 4.35
CA ASP A 147 12.79 14.40 5.64
C ASP A 147 12.26 13.50 6.76
N LEU A 148 12.70 12.24 6.77
CA LEU A 148 12.43 11.26 7.84
C LEU A 148 13.50 11.37 8.94
N SER A 149 13.45 12.47 9.69
CA SER A 149 14.40 12.79 10.78
C SER A 149 13.84 12.63 12.19
N ASP A 150 12.51 12.67 12.38
CA ASP A 150 11.84 12.52 13.68
C ASP A 150 11.31 11.09 13.90
N LEU A 151 11.05 10.69 15.15
CA LEU A 151 10.71 9.33 15.54
C LEU A 151 9.65 9.29 16.64
N CYS A 152 8.50 8.65 16.39
CA CYS A 152 7.49 8.42 17.43
C CYS A 152 7.54 6.99 18.03
N GLY A 153 7.05 6.89 19.27
CA GLY A 153 6.84 5.63 19.98
C GLY A 153 5.49 4.96 19.65
N GLY A 154 5.26 3.78 20.22
CA GLY A 154 4.07 2.96 19.96
C GLY A 154 4.36 1.45 19.86
N HIS A 155 5.64 1.09 19.78
CA HIS A 155 6.16 -0.29 19.82
C HIS A 155 7.16 -0.46 20.97
N SER A 156 7.79 -1.64 21.10
CA SER A 156 8.77 -1.94 22.16
C SER A 156 9.97 -0.97 22.19
N VAL A 157 10.29 -0.32 21.08
CA VAL A 157 11.15 0.88 21.00
C VAL A 157 10.63 1.84 19.90
N PRO A 158 10.98 3.14 19.93
CA PRO A 158 10.62 4.08 18.86
C PRO A 158 11.30 3.70 17.53
N ARG A 159 10.49 3.47 16.50
CA ARG A 159 10.96 3.11 15.14
C ARG A 159 10.14 3.68 13.99
N THR A 160 9.15 4.53 14.29
CA THR A 160 8.20 5.07 13.32
C THR A 160 8.64 6.47 12.89
N TYR A 161 9.26 6.61 11.72
CA TYR A 161 9.83 7.87 11.24
C TYR A 161 8.77 8.81 10.70
N TRP A 162 8.78 10.04 11.21
CA TRP A 162 7.90 11.13 10.80
C TRP A 162 8.73 12.28 10.21
N LEU A 163 8.06 13.17 9.50
CA LEU A 163 8.57 14.52 9.26
C LEU A 163 8.78 15.27 10.59
N PRO A 164 9.80 16.13 10.72
CA PRO A 164 9.94 16.97 11.89
C PRO A 164 8.80 17.99 11.99
N SER A 165 8.49 18.42 13.23
CA SER A 165 7.47 19.44 13.49
C SER A 165 7.80 20.75 12.78
N SER A 166 6.91 21.20 11.88
CA SER A 166 7.06 22.47 11.15
C SER A 166 7.07 23.66 12.10
N LYS A 167 8.12 24.49 12.02
CA LYS A 167 8.30 25.67 12.88
C LYS A 167 7.46 26.88 12.43
N GLU A 168 7.05 26.92 11.16
CA GLU A 168 6.52 28.14 10.51
C GLU A 168 5.26 27.89 9.65
N GLY A 169 4.65 26.69 9.72
CA GLY A 169 3.47 26.39 8.90
C GLY A 169 2.65 25.20 9.38
N LYS A 170 1.56 24.91 8.64
CA LYS A 170 0.73 23.73 8.89
C LYS A 170 1.57 22.45 8.74
N ALA A 171 1.43 21.52 9.68
CA ALA A 171 2.04 20.20 9.57
C ALA A 171 1.55 19.48 8.30
N LEU A 172 2.48 19.07 7.46
CA LEU A 172 2.20 18.26 6.28
C LEU A 172 2.08 16.79 6.71
N PRO A 173 1.04 16.03 6.33
CA PRO A 173 1.01 14.59 6.59
C PRO A 173 2.16 13.90 5.85
N VAL A 174 2.84 12.98 6.52
CA VAL A 174 4.02 12.29 5.96
C VAL A 174 3.70 11.54 4.67
N GLY A 175 2.49 10.99 4.54
CA GLY A 175 1.98 10.40 3.30
C GLY A 175 1.92 11.38 2.13
N VAL A 176 1.54 12.65 2.36
CA VAL A 176 1.54 13.68 1.30
C VAL A 176 2.97 14.03 0.89
N ALA A 177 3.89 14.15 1.85
CA ALA A 177 5.30 14.42 1.56
C ALA A 177 5.95 13.29 0.75
N ILE A 178 5.74 12.04 1.16
CA ILE A 178 6.23 10.85 0.47
C ILE A 178 5.68 10.77 -0.96
N ILE A 179 4.35 10.88 -1.13
CA ILE A 179 3.74 10.79 -2.46
C ILE A 179 4.19 11.95 -3.36
N ARG A 180 4.33 13.17 -2.82
CA ARG A 180 4.87 14.31 -3.59
C ARG A 180 6.31 14.07 -4.03
N ALA A 181 7.17 13.61 -3.13
CA ALA A 181 8.57 13.32 -3.42
C ALA A 181 8.73 12.29 -4.55
N LEU A 182 8.04 11.15 -4.46
CA LEU A 182 8.13 10.11 -5.49
C LEU A 182 7.44 10.50 -6.80
N LYS A 183 6.34 11.28 -6.77
CA LYS A 183 5.73 11.83 -8.00
C LYS A 183 6.68 12.78 -8.73
N ASN A 184 7.33 13.69 -8.01
CA ASN A 184 8.34 14.59 -8.57
C ASN A 184 9.47 13.80 -9.25
N HIS A 185 10.06 12.83 -8.54
CA HIS A 185 11.16 12.04 -9.10
C HIS A 185 10.74 11.14 -10.28
N LEU A 186 9.50 10.64 -10.28
CA LEU A 186 8.96 9.91 -11.43
C LEU A 186 8.77 10.83 -12.65
N THR A 187 8.41 12.10 -12.47
CA THR A 187 8.37 13.10 -13.55
C THR A 187 9.76 13.42 -14.07
N GLU A 188 10.74 13.64 -13.18
CA GLU A 188 12.16 13.85 -13.55
C GLU A 188 12.67 12.72 -14.46
N LEU A 189 12.43 11.46 -14.08
CA LEU A 189 12.79 10.27 -14.87
C LEU A 189 12.00 10.11 -16.19
N GLN A 190 10.83 10.75 -16.32
CA GLN A 190 10.00 10.68 -17.54
C GLN A 190 10.37 11.74 -18.57
N GLU A 191 10.98 12.86 -18.17
CA GLU A 191 11.48 13.88 -19.10
C GLU A 191 12.74 13.42 -19.85
N GLU A 192 13.41 12.35 -19.40
CA GLU A 192 14.62 11.78 -20.02
C GLU A 192 14.35 10.68 -21.08
N GLU A 193 13.23 9.93 -21.00
CA GLU A 193 12.98 8.71 -21.81
C GLU A 193 11.53 8.69 -22.41
N PRO A 194 11.30 9.22 -23.64
CA PRO A 194 9.95 9.63 -24.08
C PRO A 194 9.09 8.65 -24.94
N ASP A 195 9.51 7.42 -25.27
CA ASP A 195 8.87 6.63 -26.35
C ASP A 195 8.36 5.21 -25.99
N SER A 196 7.06 4.93 -26.26
CA SER A 196 6.55 3.57 -26.53
C SER A 196 5.17 3.47 -27.21
N ASN A 197 5.04 2.44 -28.06
CA ASN A 197 3.78 1.83 -28.52
C ASN A 197 3.77 0.30 -28.17
N LEU A 198 2.67 -0.44 -28.45
CA LEU A 198 2.21 -1.63 -27.68
C LEU A 198 2.32 -3.03 -28.37
N ASN A 199 1.77 -4.09 -27.74
CA ASN A 199 1.60 -5.52 -28.17
C ASN A 199 2.84 -6.49 -28.06
N ASP A 200 2.82 -7.76 -27.58
CA ASP A 200 1.87 -8.75 -26.97
C ASP A 200 2.78 -9.87 -26.37
N TYR A 201 2.71 -10.52 -25.21
CA TYR A 201 1.81 -10.70 -24.05
C TYR A 201 2.71 -10.67 -22.78
N VAL A 202 2.28 -10.66 -21.51
CA VAL A 202 0.94 -10.76 -20.89
C VAL A 202 0.11 -9.54 -21.28
N THR A 203 -1.01 -9.75 -21.98
CA THR A 203 -1.52 -8.78 -22.97
C THR A 203 -1.85 -7.40 -22.46
N GLY A 204 -2.14 -7.25 -21.17
CA GLY A 204 -2.16 -5.94 -20.54
C GLY A 204 -3.24 -5.74 -19.50
N VAL A 205 -3.34 -4.47 -19.11
CA VAL A 205 -4.45 -3.96 -18.32
C VAL A 205 -5.48 -3.41 -19.29
N ARG A 206 -6.68 -4.00 -19.31
CA ARG A 206 -7.85 -3.36 -19.92
C ARG A 206 -8.46 -2.39 -18.92
N PHE A 207 -8.40 -1.11 -19.24
CA PHE A 207 -8.89 -0.04 -18.39
C PHE A 207 -9.88 0.84 -19.14
N LYS A 208 -10.64 1.65 -18.40
CA LYS A 208 -11.59 2.61 -18.96
C LYS A 208 -10.97 4.01 -18.84
N ASN A 209 -10.70 4.65 -19.96
CA ASN A 209 -10.08 5.97 -19.98
C ASN A 209 -11.06 7.08 -19.52
N ASN A 210 -10.56 8.31 -19.36
CA ASN A 210 -11.35 9.48 -18.94
C ASN A 210 -12.48 9.87 -19.92
N GLN A 211 -12.50 9.33 -21.14
CA GLN A 211 -13.58 9.50 -22.14
C GLN A 211 -14.58 8.32 -22.11
N GLY A 212 -14.42 7.37 -21.20
CA GLY A 212 -15.25 6.18 -21.07
C GLY A 212 -14.95 5.06 -22.08
N ARG A 213 -13.90 5.17 -22.89
CA ARG A 213 -13.47 4.14 -23.84
C ARG A 213 -12.67 3.05 -23.12
N VAL A 214 -12.77 1.81 -23.61
CA VAL A 214 -11.91 0.71 -23.15
C VAL A 214 -10.62 0.74 -23.97
N GLU A 215 -9.48 0.76 -23.29
CA GLU A 215 -8.13 0.69 -23.86
C GLU A 215 -7.36 -0.48 -23.23
N GLU A 216 -6.35 -1.00 -23.93
CA GLU A 216 -5.57 -2.18 -23.51
C GLU A 216 -4.06 -1.87 -23.64
N ILE A 217 -3.31 -1.98 -22.54
CA ILE A 217 -1.88 -1.63 -22.48
C ILE A 217 -1.06 -2.87 -22.16
N THR A 218 -0.34 -3.40 -23.15
CA THR A 218 0.57 -4.54 -23.01
C THR A 218 1.83 -4.24 -22.24
N GLY A 219 2.23 -5.18 -21.39
CA GLY A 219 3.56 -5.25 -20.83
C GLY A 219 4.15 -6.66 -20.76
N LYS A 220 5.46 -6.71 -20.59
CA LYS A 220 6.25 -7.91 -20.25
C LYS A 220 5.87 -8.49 -18.89
N ALA A 221 5.35 -7.66 -17.99
CA ALA A 221 4.79 -8.03 -16.69
C ALA A 221 3.73 -7.00 -16.26
N VAL A 222 2.83 -7.41 -15.36
CA VAL A 222 1.85 -6.54 -14.69
C VAL A 222 2.06 -6.63 -13.18
N ILE A 223 2.16 -5.49 -12.50
CA ILE A 223 2.28 -5.38 -11.04
C ILE A 223 1.02 -4.71 -10.50
N LEU A 224 0.32 -5.37 -9.56
CA LEU A 224 -0.90 -4.86 -8.95
C LEU A 224 -0.57 -4.15 -7.62
N THR A 225 -0.75 -2.83 -7.59
CA THR A 225 -0.54 -1.95 -6.42
C THR A 225 -1.81 -1.17 -6.08
N THR A 226 -2.98 -1.80 -6.30
CA THR A 226 -4.31 -1.18 -6.30
C THR A 226 -4.87 -0.79 -4.94
N GLY A 227 -4.20 -1.16 -3.84
CA GLY A 227 -4.65 -0.86 -2.48
C GLY A 227 -5.82 -1.71 -1.99
N SER A 228 -6.60 -1.14 -1.06
CA SER A 228 -7.61 -1.79 -0.23
C SER A 228 -9.04 -1.82 -0.81
N ASP A 229 -9.95 -2.46 -0.07
CA ASP A 229 -11.40 -2.36 -0.22
C ASP A 229 -12.02 -1.49 0.92
N HIS A 230 -13.30 -1.12 0.79
CA HIS A 230 -14.12 -0.52 1.84
C HIS A 230 -15.59 -0.92 1.68
N ASP A 231 -16.43 -0.71 2.70
CA ASP A 231 -17.87 -0.95 2.64
C ASP A 231 -18.53 -0.29 1.41
N ASN A 232 -19.03 -1.13 0.50
CA ASN A 232 -19.79 -0.79 -0.69
C ASN A 232 -20.64 -2.00 -1.13
N GLU A 233 -21.59 -1.79 -2.05
CA GLU A 233 -22.53 -2.81 -2.56
C GLU A 233 -21.85 -4.08 -3.15
N THR A 234 -20.58 -3.99 -3.55
CA THR A 234 -19.78 -5.09 -4.10
C THR A 234 -18.51 -5.36 -3.28
N SER A 235 -18.47 -4.90 -2.03
CA SER A 235 -17.28 -5.00 -1.17
C SER A 235 -16.89 -6.45 -0.91
N LEU A 236 -15.59 -6.71 -0.93
CA LEU A 236 -15.00 -7.93 -0.38
C LEU A 236 -15.17 -7.96 1.15
N LEU A 237 -15.34 -6.79 1.79
CA LEU A 237 -15.79 -6.68 3.18
C LEU A 237 -17.08 -7.48 3.43
N SER A 238 -18.08 -7.37 2.54
CA SER A 238 -19.34 -8.12 2.66
C SER A 238 -19.18 -9.64 2.50
N GLU A 239 -18.11 -10.09 1.83
CA GLU A 239 -17.83 -11.51 1.56
C GLU A 239 -17.01 -12.17 2.69
N PHE A 240 -16.05 -11.44 3.28
CA PHE A 240 -15.05 -12.00 4.20
C PHE A 240 -15.10 -11.49 5.63
N ALA A 241 -15.74 -10.34 5.89
CA ALA A 241 -15.80 -9.72 7.22
C ALA A 241 -17.09 -8.88 7.38
N SER A 242 -18.23 -9.54 7.12
CA SER A 242 -19.56 -8.90 7.07
C SER A 242 -19.99 -8.26 8.39
N GLU A 243 -19.43 -8.68 9.52
CA GLU A 243 -19.64 -8.11 10.85
C GLU A 243 -19.06 -6.68 11.02
N LYS A 244 -18.20 -6.25 10.10
CA LYS A 244 -17.60 -4.90 10.06
C LYS A 244 -18.33 -3.94 9.09
N MET A 245 -19.39 -4.41 8.42
CA MET A 245 -20.23 -3.59 7.55
C MET A 245 -21.01 -2.52 8.36
N GLY A 246 -21.30 -1.38 7.75
CA GLY A 246 -21.96 -0.23 8.37
C GLY A 246 -21.04 0.64 9.26
N LEU A 247 -19.77 0.25 9.45
CA LEU A 247 -18.77 1.05 10.15
C LEU A 247 -18.25 2.21 9.27
N PRO A 248 -17.94 3.39 9.85
CA PRO A 248 -17.33 4.48 9.10
C PRO A 248 -15.89 4.13 8.67
N THR A 249 -15.55 4.41 7.41
CA THR A 249 -14.22 4.13 6.84
C THR A 249 -13.33 5.37 6.74
N THR A 250 -12.01 5.17 6.86
CA THR A 250 -10.98 6.18 6.58
C THR A 250 -10.46 6.12 5.14
N ASN A 251 -10.80 5.05 4.41
CA ASN A 251 -10.41 4.82 3.02
C ASN A 251 -10.99 5.89 2.07
N GLY A 252 -10.47 5.99 0.85
CA GLY A 252 -11.14 6.73 -0.23
C GLY A 252 -12.23 5.89 -0.88
N ALA A 253 -13.22 6.55 -1.48
CA ALA A 253 -14.26 5.88 -2.29
C ALA A 253 -13.68 5.10 -3.47
N PHE A 254 -12.43 5.38 -3.86
CA PHE A 254 -11.66 4.60 -4.85
C PHE A 254 -11.21 3.22 -4.38
N ALA A 255 -11.15 2.96 -3.07
CA ALA A 255 -10.60 1.72 -2.53
C ALA A 255 -11.65 0.60 -2.57
N THR A 256 -11.89 0.01 -3.74
CA THR A 256 -13.02 -0.92 -3.99
C THR A 256 -12.59 -2.37 -4.25
N GLY A 257 -11.34 -2.73 -3.89
CA GLY A 257 -10.82 -4.09 -4.01
C GLY A 257 -10.59 -4.60 -5.44
N ASP A 258 -10.68 -3.72 -6.46
CA ASP A 258 -10.72 -4.08 -7.88
C ASP A 258 -9.57 -5.01 -8.31
N GLY A 259 -8.34 -4.75 -7.87
CA GLY A 259 -7.17 -5.56 -8.21
C GLY A 259 -7.20 -6.97 -7.61
N VAL A 260 -7.78 -7.14 -6.42
CA VAL A 260 -7.96 -8.47 -5.80
C VAL A 260 -9.13 -9.22 -6.43
N LYS A 261 -10.22 -8.52 -6.79
CA LYS A 261 -11.30 -9.07 -7.62
C LYS A 261 -10.76 -9.57 -8.98
N MET A 262 -9.89 -8.78 -9.61
CA MET A 262 -9.22 -9.11 -10.88
C MET A 262 -8.26 -10.29 -10.73
N ALA A 263 -7.36 -10.27 -9.75
CA ALA A 263 -6.41 -11.36 -9.50
C ALA A 263 -7.13 -12.69 -9.21
N ARG A 264 -8.17 -12.67 -8.38
CA ARG A 264 -9.00 -13.84 -8.08
C ARG A 264 -9.70 -14.39 -9.33
N ALA A 265 -10.23 -13.51 -10.19
CA ALA A 265 -10.82 -13.91 -11.47
C ALA A 265 -9.80 -14.51 -12.46
N MET A 266 -8.49 -14.25 -12.26
CA MET A 266 -7.38 -14.87 -12.99
C MET A 266 -6.83 -16.15 -12.31
N GLY A 267 -7.48 -16.64 -11.24
CA GLY A 267 -7.09 -17.85 -10.53
C GLY A 267 -6.04 -17.66 -9.43
N ALA A 268 -5.72 -16.42 -9.04
CA ALA A 268 -4.87 -16.18 -7.87
C ALA A 268 -5.62 -16.57 -6.57
N ALA A 269 -4.91 -17.24 -5.66
CA ALA A 269 -5.37 -17.45 -4.29
C ALA A 269 -5.41 -16.12 -3.52
N VAL A 270 -6.27 -16.06 -2.51
CA VAL A 270 -6.37 -14.93 -1.57
C VAL A 270 -6.28 -15.47 -0.14
N VAL A 271 -5.68 -14.69 0.76
CA VAL A 271 -5.39 -15.08 2.15
C VAL A 271 -5.60 -13.90 3.09
N GLY A 272 -6.01 -14.17 4.34
CA GLY A 272 -6.17 -13.15 5.37
C GLY A 272 -7.18 -12.04 5.02
N MET A 273 -8.23 -12.40 4.30
CA MET A 273 -9.30 -11.50 3.84
C MET A 273 -10.22 -11.08 4.99
N GLU A 274 -10.31 -11.93 6.01
CA GLU A 274 -11.09 -11.77 7.24
C GLU A 274 -10.48 -10.75 8.22
N HIS A 275 -9.15 -10.59 8.21
CA HIS A 275 -8.37 -9.76 9.15
C HIS A 275 -8.42 -8.25 8.84
N VAL A 276 -9.61 -7.71 8.66
CA VAL A 276 -9.84 -6.28 8.41
C VAL A 276 -9.67 -5.46 9.71
N GLN A 277 -8.67 -4.58 9.73
CA GLN A 277 -8.38 -3.68 10.86
C GLN A 277 -9.42 -2.55 10.97
N VAL A 278 -9.94 -2.32 12.19
CA VAL A 278 -10.77 -1.15 12.52
C VAL A 278 -9.93 -0.15 13.34
N HIS A 279 -9.64 1.02 12.78
CA HIS A 279 -8.81 2.03 13.46
C HIS A 279 -9.61 2.75 14.58
N PRO A 280 -9.14 2.74 15.85
CA PRO A 280 -9.99 3.08 17.00
C PRO A 280 -10.37 4.56 17.13
N THR A 281 -9.58 5.48 16.56
CA THR A 281 -9.73 6.94 16.78
C THR A 281 -10.01 7.71 15.48
N ALA A 282 -10.99 7.29 14.69
CA ALA A 282 -11.48 8.08 13.57
C ALA A 282 -12.17 9.37 14.05
N PHE A 283 -11.90 10.50 13.39
CA PHE A 283 -12.52 11.78 13.74
C PHE A 283 -13.99 11.86 13.27
N ILE A 284 -14.87 12.36 14.15
CA ILE A 284 -16.27 12.69 13.82
C ILE A 284 -16.35 14.18 13.49
N ASP A 285 -16.80 14.55 12.29
CA ASP A 285 -17.12 15.94 11.96
C ASP A 285 -18.26 16.45 12.87
N PRO A 286 -18.05 17.52 13.67
CA PRO A 286 -19.08 18.10 14.52
C PRO A 286 -20.37 18.48 13.77
N LYS A 287 -20.29 18.79 12.47
CA LYS A 287 -21.44 19.14 11.63
C LYS A 287 -22.35 17.95 11.35
N THR A 288 -21.79 16.77 11.10
CA THR A 288 -22.58 15.55 10.80
C THR A 288 -23.23 14.96 12.06
N ARG A 289 -22.66 15.24 13.23
CA ARG A 289 -23.10 14.73 14.55
C ARG A 289 -24.57 15.04 14.89
N LEU A 290 -25.15 16.09 14.31
CA LEU A 290 -26.55 16.48 14.56
C LEU A 290 -27.59 15.61 13.83
N VAL A 291 -27.19 14.85 12.79
CA VAL A 291 -28.14 14.13 11.91
C VAL A 291 -28.52 12.74 12.45
N LYS A 292 -27.71 12.13 13.34
CA LYS A 292 -27.92 10.77 13.87
C LYS A 292 -28.29 10.70 15.37
N GLN A 293 -28.89 11.75 15.96
CA GLN A 293 -29.28 11.75 17.39
C GLN A 293 -30.62 11.06 17.71
N SER A 294 -31.35 10.51 16.75
CA SER A 294 -32.68 9.91 16.96
C SER A 294 -32.70 8.51 17.58
N SER A 295 -31.57 7.79 17.62
CA SER A 295 -31.50 6.37 18.08
C SER A 295 -30.72 6.12 19.37
N TRP A 296 -29.99 7.11 19.90
CA TRP A 296 -29.24 6.96 21.15
C TRP A 296 -30.12 7.18 22.38
N GLN A 297 -30.69 6.08 22.92
CA GLN A 297 -31.34 6.11 24.23
C GLN A 297 -30.35 6.55 25.32
N ARG A 298 -30.74 7.55 26.11
CA ARG A 298 -29.91 8.11 27.20
C ARG A 298 -29.99 7.23 28.46
N SER A 299 -29.06 6.30 28.62
CA SER A 299 -28.78 5.65 29.92
C SER A 299 -27.95 6.57 30.83
N THR A 300 -28.57 7.66 31.31
CA THR A 300 -27.92 8.60 32.23
C THR A 300 -27.76 8.02 33.63
N SER A 301 -26.57 7.50 33.93
CA SER A 301 -26.02 7.47 35.29
C SER A 301 -25.02 8.62 35.46
N LYS A 302 -24.86 9.12 36.69
CA LYS A 302 -24.10 10.35 36.98
C LYS A 302 -22.64 10.06 37.35
N GLN A 303 -21.80 11.10 37.21
CA GLN A 303 -20.47 11.29 37.80
C GLN A 303 -19.29 10.44 37.25
N GLY A 304 -18.33 11.16 36.67
CA GLY A 304 -16.91 11.00 37.05
C GLY A 304 -16.00 10.22 36.10
N SER A 305 -14.85 10.84 35.77
CA SER A 305 -13.60 10.19 35.34
C SER A 305 -13.68 9.04 34.32
N TYR A 306 -13.60 9.38 33.02
CA TYR A 306 -13.29 8.41 31.98
C TYR A 306 -11.79 8.11 31.94
N ILE A 307 -11.38 7.01 32.58
CA ILE A 307 -10.16 6.28 32.22
C ILE A 307 -10.62 4.90 31.73
N GLY A 308 -10.79 4.78 30.41
CA GLY A 308 -11.13 3.51 29.79
C GLY A 308 -9.95 2.56 29.84
N LYS A 309 -10.07 1.46 30.59
CA LYS A 309 -9.17 0.31 30.45
C LYS A 309 -9.50 -0.40 29.13
N PHE A 310 -8.46 -0.81 28.43
CA PHE A 310 -8.59 -1.72 27.29
C PHE A 310 -8.75 -3.17 27.79
N TYR A 311 -9.51 -3.94 27.02
CA TYR A 311 -9.50 -5.40 26.95
C TYR A 311 -9.41 -5.75 25.46
#